data_AF-A0AAE7H979-F1
#
_entry.id   AF-A0AAE7H979-F1
#
_cell.length_a   1.000
_cell.length_b   1.000
_cell.length_c   1.000
_cell.angle_alpha   90.00
_cell.angle_beta   90.00
_cell.angle_gamma   90.00
#
_symmetry.space_group_name_H-M   'P 1'
#
loop_
_entity.id
_entity.type
_entity.pdbx_description
1 polymer ?
#
loop_
_entity_poly.entity_id
_entity_poly.type
_entity_poly.pdbx_seq_one_letter_code
_entity_poly.pdbx_strand_id
1 'polypeptide(L)'
;MHIKFTLLTTLLFLLIPQAQATTWSYNSASLRNAPAGLVYSEGVDNVAQYRDRLYVDKLSFFGEKQLETITLDSPGLVINSRLSAGKSHGYFIRQFGDVQVFTPAGTLHIRNNAPDYDDRYVYTWSRSQLYRRASGCPQESRFDTDAEGDSKLTLVDQCLKNSGQDGL
;
A
#
# COMPACT_ATOMS: atom_id res chain seq x y z
N MET A 1 -0.26 -67.42 -26.63
CA MET A 1 -1.30 -66.37 -26.74
C MET A 1 -1.29 -65.60 -25.42
N HIS A 2 -0.71 -64.40 -25.42
CA HIS A 2 -0.53 -63.56 -24.24
C HIS A 2 -1.62 -62.50 -24.20
N ILE A 3 -2.27 -62.32 -23.04
CA ILE A 3 -3.05 -61.12 -22.74
C ILE A 3 -2.46 -60.52 -21.47
N LYS A 4 -1.80 -59.37 -21.63
CA LYS A 4 -1.28 -58.53 -20.55
C LYS A 4 -2.39 -57.56 -20.15
N PHE A 5 -2.74 -57.52 -18.87
CA PHE A 5 -3.55 -56.44 -18.30
C PHE A 5 -2.62 -55.30 -17.90
N THR A 6 -2.68 -54.20 -18.65
CA THR A 6 -1.99 -52.94 -18.34
C THR A 6 -2.98 -52.06 -17.56
N LEU A 7 -2.74 -51.82 -16.27
CA LEU A 7 -3.47 -50.80 -15.52
C LEU A 7 -3.00 -49.41 -15.98
N LEU A 8 -3.92 -48.63 -16.53
CA LEU A 8 -3.72 -47.24 -16.91
C LEU A 8 -4.00 -46.35 -15.68
N THR A 9 -2.96 -45.88 -14.99
CA THR A 9 -3.12 -44.84 -13.95
C THR A 9 -3.06 -43.47 -14.60
N THR A 10 -4.22 -42.85 -14.78
CA THR A 10 -4.36 -41.48 -15.27
C THR A 10 -3.95 -40.51 -14.14
N LEU A 11 -2.77 -39.89 -14.25
CA LEU A 11 -2.39 -38.76 -13.39
C LEU A 11 -3.11 -37.50 -13.91
N LEU A 12 -4.10 -37.04 -13.15
CA LEU A 12 -4.71 -35.73 -13.31
C LEU A 12 -3.71 -34.68 -12.79
N PHE A 13 -2.87 -34.15 -13.68
CA PHE A 13 -2.07 -32.97 -13.36
C PHE A 13 -3.02 -31.78 -13.19
N LEU A 14 -3.25 -31.39 -11.94
CA LEU A 14 -3.83 -30.09 -11.59
C LEU A 14 -2.94 -29.02 -12.23
N LEU A 15 -3.47 -28.29 -13.22
CA LEU A 15 -2.91 -27.03 -13.68
C LEU A 15 -2.94 -26.06 -12.48
N ILE A 16 -1.80 -25.95 -11.80
CA ILE A 16 -1.54 -24.81 -10.93
C ILE A 16 -1.32 -23.62 -11.89
N PRO A 17 -2.15 -22.57 -11.87
CA PRO A 17 -1.83 -21.37 -12.62
C PRO A 17 -0.51 -20.85 -12.09
N GLN A 18 0.50 -20.79 -12.97
CA GLN A 18 1.78 -20.21 -12.63
C GLN A 18 1.53 -18.72 -12.37
N ALA A 19 1.40 -18.35 -11.10
CA ALA A 19 1.51 -16.98 -10.66
C ALA A 19 2.92 -16.54 -11.07
N GLN A 20 2.98 -15.72 -12.11
CA GLN A 20 4.21 -15.09 -12.57
C GLN A 20 4.66 -14.15 -11.45
N ALA A 21 5.49 -14.67 -10.55
CA ALA A 21 6.19 -13.87 -9.58
C ALA A 21 7.29 -13.13 -10.34
N THR A 22 7.05 -11.86 -10.64
CA THR A 22 8.09 -10.94 -11.12
C THR A 22 9.13 -10.83 -10.01
N THR A 23 10.26 -11.52 -10.18
CA THR A 23 11.33 -11.58 -9.19
C THR A 23 12.12 -10.27 -9.16
N TRP A 24 12.04 -9.56 -8.04
CA TRP A 24 13.04 -8.58 -7.62
C TRP A 24 13.70 -9.10 -6.34
N SER A 25 15.04 -9.17 -6.35
CA SER A 25 15.85 -9.76 -5.28
C SER A 25 16.53 -8.66 -4.46
N TYR A 26 16.36 -8.66 -3.14
CA TYR A 26 17.31 -8.04 -2.23
C TYR A 26 17.33 -8.67 -0.82
N ASN A 27 18.50 -8.67 -0.18
CA ASN A 27 18.85 -9.41 1.04
C ASN A 27 18.82 -8.49 2.28
N SER A 28 17.72 -8.51 3.04
CA SER A 28 17.75 -8.14 4.46
C SER A 28 18.00 -9.40 5.30
N ALA A 29 18.96 -9.33 6.22
CA ALA A 29 19.35 -10.44 7.09
C ALA A 29 18.21 -11.00 7.98
N SER A 30 17.20 -10.17 8.27
CA SER A 30 16.04 -10.47 9.11
C SER A 30 14.90 -11.10 8.29
N LEU A 31 14.76 -10.67 7.02
CA LEU A 31 13.80 -11.22 6.07
C LEU A 31 14.23 -12.56 5.45
N ARG A 32 15.37 -13.13 5.86
CA ARG A 32 15.84 -14.45 5.42
C ARG A 32 14.90 -15.61 5.78
N ASN A 33 14.01 -15.40 6.75
CA ASN A 33 13.00 -16.39 7.16
C ASN A 33 11.60 -16.10 6.57
N ALA A 34 11.47 -15.13 5.67
CA ALA A 34 10.19 -14.79 5.06
C ALA A 34 9.78 -15.82 3.98
N PRO A 35 8.48 -16.08 3.79
CA PRO A 35 7.99 -17.03 2.79
C PRO A 35 8.32 -16.61 1.35
N ALA A 36 8.51 -17.58 0.46
CA ALA A 36 8.73 -17.30 -0.97
C ALA A 36 7.52 -16.59 -1.60
N GLY A 37 7.78 -15.58 -2.45
CA GLY A 37 6.74 -14.81 -3.16
C GLY A 37 6.44 -13.42 -2.58
N LEU A 38 7.42 -12.77 -1.94
CA LEU A 38 7.27 -11.42 -1.41
C LEU A 38 7.19 -10.37 -2.52
N VAL A 39 6.30 -9.39 -2.33
CA VAL A 39 6.32 -8.11 -3.06
C VAL A 39 6.95 -7.06 -2.14
N TYR A 40 8.01 -6.40 -2.61
CA TYR A 40 8.68 -5.31 -1.91
C TYR A 40 8.09 -3.97 -2.35
N SER A 41 7.89 -3.05 -1.42
CA SER A 41 7.54 -1.67 -1.77
C SER A 41 8.78 -0.95 -2.33
N GLU A 42 8.66 -0.29 -3.47
CA GLU A 42 9.76 0.49 -4.05
C GLU A 42 10.28 1.54 -3.04
N GLY A 43 11.59 1.52 -2.78
CA GLY A 43 12.28 2.53 -1.98
C GLY A 43 12.22 2.35 -0.46
N VAL A 44 11.79 1.18 0.05
CA VAL A 44 11.76 0.92 1.50
C VAL A 44 12.22 -0.51 1.82
N ASP A 45 13.51 -0.65 2.15
CA ASP A 45 14.20 -1.94 2.33
C ASP A 45 13.77 -2.76 3.57
N ASN A 46 12.83 -2.24 4.37
CA ASN A 46 12.41 -2.81 5.65
C ASN A 46 10.95 -3.33 5.65
N VAL A 47 10.28 -3.36 4.51
CA VAL A 47 8.90 -3.88 4.40
C VAL A 47 8.82 -4.93 3.31
N ALA A 48 8.22 -6.07 3.63
CA ALA A 48 7.87 -7.12 2.68
C ALA A 48 6.43 -7.56 2.87
N GLN A 49 5.74 -7.89 1.78
CA GLN A 49 4.36 -8.36 1.83
C GLN A 49 4.23 -9.82 1.39
N TYR A 50 3.48 -10.62 2.16
CA TYR A 50 3.00 -11.93 1.73
C TYR A 50 1.52 -12.06 2.04
N ARG A 51 0.69 -12.21 1.00
CA ARG A 51 -0.78 -12.28 1.11
C ARG A 51 -1.33 -11.05 1.85
N ASP A 52 -2.13 -11.28 2.87
CA ASP A 52 -2.76 -10.31 3.76
C ASP A 52 -1.84 -9.86 4.91
N ARG A 53 -0.52 -10.00 4.78
CA ARG A 53 0.42 -9.68 5.85
C ARG A 53 1.58 -8.82 5.36
N LEU A 54 1.90 -7.80 6.15
CA LEU A 54 3.15 -7.06 6.06
C LEU A 54 4.12 -7.51 7.14
N TYR A 55 5.35 -7.72 6.71
CA TYR A 55 6.51 -8.05 7.52
C TYR A 55 7.39 -6.81 7.55
N VAL A 56 7.56 -6.22 8.72
CA VAL A 56 8.23 -4.94 8.90
C VAL A 56 9.43 -5.13 9.82
N ASP A 57 10.63 -4.83 9.34
CA ASP A 57 11.82 -4.73 10.17
C ASP A 57 11.78 -3.37 10.90
N LYS A 58 11.55 -3.41 12.21
CA LYS A 58 11.49 -2.23 13.08
C LYS A 58 12.73 -2.14 13.97
N LEU A 59 13.23 -0.93 14.16
CA LEU A 59 14.30 -0.69 15.13
C LEU A 59 13.72 -0.52 16.52
N SER A 60 14.22 -1.30 17.48
CA SER A 60 13.96 -1.09 18.90
C SER A 60 14.60 0.23 19.35
N PHE A 61 14.24 0.70 20.55
CA PHE A 61 14.89 1.86 21.16
C PHE A 61 16.42 1.69 21.27
N PHE A 62 16.91 0.45 21.36
CA PHE A 62 18.32 0.11 21.44
C PHE A 62 18.98 -0.16 20.08
N GLY A 63 18.26 0.05 18.97
CA GLY A 63 18.79 -0.14 17.61
C GLY A 63 18.80 -1.60 17.13
N GLU A 64 18.13 -2.51 17.84
CA GLU A 64 17.99 -3.91 17.43
C GLU A 64 16.88 -4.03 16.38
N LYS A 65 17.07 -4.88 15.38
CA LYS A 65 16.00 -5.18 14.41
C LYS A 65 15.03 -6.20 15.01
N GLN A 66 13.75 -5.84 15.04
CA GLN A 66 12.64 -6.69 15.45
C GLN A 66 11.66 -6.84 14.29
N LEU A 67 11.17 -8.05 14.07
CA LEU A 67 10.17 -8.33 13.05
C LEU A 67 8.77 -8.07 13.60
N GLU A 68 8.05 -7.13 13.01
CA GLU A 68 6.64 -6.86 13.27
C GLU A 68 5.79 -7.43 12.12
N THR A 69 4.67 -8.07 12.47
CA THR A 69 3.71 -8.58 11.47
C THR A 69 2.39 -7.83 11.60
N ILE A 70 1.97 -7.20 10.51
CA ILE A 70 0.71 -6.44 10.42
C ILE A 70 -0.25 -7.19 9.50
N THR A 71 -1.47 -7.47 9.96
CA THR A 71 -2.54 -8.02 9.12
C THR A 71 -3.22 -6.90 8.33
N LEU A 72 -3.28 -7.07 7.01
CA LEU A 72 -4.02 -6.20 6.11
C LEU A 72 -5.52 -6.48 6.22
N ASP A 73 -6.32 -5.44 6.35
CA ASP A 73 -7.78 -5.58 6.40
C ASP A 73 -8.43 -5.85 5.03
N SER A 74 -7.60 -5.84 3.98
CA SER A 74 -7.96 -6.16 2.61
C SER A 74 -6.95 -7.19 2.08
N PRO A 75 -7.34 -8.48 1.96
CA PRO A 75 -6.42 -9.55 1.55
C PRO A 75 -5.81 -9.41 0.15
N GLY A 76 -6.42 -8.59 -0.71
CA GLY A 76 -5.93 -8.30 -2.06
C GLY A 76 -5.21 -6.96 -2.19
N LEU A 77 -5.06 -6.20 -1.10
CA LEU A 77 -4.31 -4.94 -1.13
C LEU A 77 -2.84 -5.22 -1.39
N VAL A 78 -2.28 -4.58 -2.41
CA VAL A 78 -0.83 -4.61 -2.68
C VAL A 78 -0.23 -3.28 -2.23
N ILE A 79 0.77 -3.35 -1.35
CA ILE A 79 1.51 -2.18 -0.87
C ILE A 79 2.68 -1.90 -1.81
N ASN A 80 2.47 -0.99 -2.77
CA ASN A 80 3.46 -0.62 -3.79
C ASN A 80 3.80 0.88 -3.82
N SER A 81 3.28 1.64 -2.86
CA SER A 81 3.46 3.08 -2.75
C SER A 81 3.72 3.48 -1.30
N ARG A 82 4.01 4.76 -1.09
CA ARG A 82 4.29 5.30 0.25
C ARG A 82 3.08 5.30 1.18
N LEU A 83 1.91 5.56 0.60
CA LEU A 83 0.62 5.53 1.27
C LEU A 83 -0.29 4.57 0.51
N SER A 84 -0.87 3.61 1.22
CA SER A 84 -1.80 2.64 0.65
C SER A 84 -3.04 2.53 1.52
N ALA A 85 -4.17 2.14 0.93
CA ALA A 85 -5.47 2.10 1.59
C ALA A 85 -6.08 0.70 1.55
N GLY A 86 -6.46 0.21 2.71
CA GLY A 86 -7.30 -0.96 2.88
C GLY A 86 -8.79 -0.62 2.95
N LYS A 87 -9.59 -1.48 3.58
CA LYS A 87 -11.03 -1.25 3.77
C LYS A 87 -11.33 -0.21 4.84
N SER A 88 -10.54 -0.22 5.91
CA SER A 88 -10.74 0.56 7.14
C SER A 88 -9.46 1.17 7.68
N HIS A 89 -8.30 0.82 7.11
CA HIS A 89 -7.00 1.31 7.51
C HIS A 89 -6.23 1.91 6.34
N GLY A 90 -5.52 3.00 6.62
CA GLY A 90 -4.41 3.46 5.79
C GLY A 90 -3.09 2.94 6.34
N TYR A 91 -2.16 2.67 5.42
CA TYR A 91 -0.81 2.18 5.70
C TYR A 91 0.20 3.17 5.14
N PHE A 92 0.91 3.87 6.02
CA PHE A 92 1.97 4.81 5.64
C PHE A 92 3.34 4.22 5.97
N ILE A 93 4.18 4.04 4.95
CA ILE A 93 5.53 3.50 5.14
C ILE A 93 6.49 4.64 5.45
N ARG A 94 7.25 4.58 6.55
CA ARG A 94 8.29 5.58 6.89
C ARG A 94 9.65 5.20 6.30
N GLN A 95 10.54 6.18 6.06
CA GLN A 95 11.81 5.93 5.33
C GLN A 95 12.81 5.15 6.17
N PHE A 96 12.66 5.20 7.49
CA PHE A 96 13.64 4.69 8.44
C PHE A 96 13.02 3.67 9.42
N GLY A 97 12.12 2.81 8.94
CA GLY A 97 11.93 1.53 9.62
C GLY A 97 10.61 1.27 10.33
N ASP A 98 9.49 1.84 9.91
CA ASP A 98 8.18 1.36 10.38
C ASP A 98 7.05 1.58 9.36
N VAL A 99 5.91 0.97 9.67
CA VAL A 99 4.63 1.25 9.01
C VAL A 99 3.71 1.87 10.05
N GLN A 100 3.19 3.05 9.74
CA GLN A 100 2.11 3.66 10.51
C GLN A 100 0.76 3.20 9.96
N VAL A 101 0.03 2.45 10.78
CA VAL A 101 -1.37 2.10 10.51
C VAL A 101 -2.27 3.17 11.13
N PHE A 102 -3.25 3.68 10.38
CA PHE A 102 -4.20 4.69 10.87
C PHE A 102 -5.60 4.45 10.32
N THR A 103 -6.61 5.02 11.00
CA THR A 103 -8.01 4.97 10.54
C THR A 103 -8.35 6.26 9.79
N PRO A 104 -8.68 6.21 8.49
CA PRO A 104 -9.21 7.34 7.75
C PRO A 104 -10.64 7.68 8.22
N ALA A 105 -11.09 8.91 7.96
CA ALA A 105 -12.46 9.36 8.28
C ALA A 105 -13.52 8.88 7.29
N GLY A 106 -13.13 8.09 6.29
CA GLY A 106 -13.95 7.57 5.22
C GLY A 106 -13.10 6.78 4.23
N THR A 107 -13.48 6.77 2.96
CA THR A 107 -12.68 6.09 1.94
C THR A 107 -11.44 6.92 1.63
N LEU A 108 -10.25 6.31 1.76
CA LEU A 108 -9.00 6.98 1.43
C LEU A 108 -8.73 6.88 -0.08
N HIS A 109 -8.68 8.02 -0.74
CA HIS A 109 -8.39 8.17 -2.16
C HIS A 109 -6.91 8.51 -2.37
N ILE A 110 -6.15 7.53 -2.88
CA ILE A 110 -4.75 7.71 -3.25
C ILE A 110 -4.66 8.24 -4.68
N ARG A 111 -3.97 9.37 -4.88
CA ARG A 111 -3.86 10.06 -6.16
C ARG A 111 -2.41 10.23 -6.61
N ASN A 112 -2.22 10.26 -7.92
CA ASN A 112 -0.95 10.65 -8.52
C ASN A 112 -0.92 12.17 -8.72
N ASN A 113 0.15 12.84 -8.30
CA ASN A 113 0.39 14.29 -8.47
C ASN A 113 -0.67 15.23 -7.87
N ALA A 114 -1.45 14.76 -6.92
CA ALA A 114 -2.40 15.54 -6.13
C ALA A 114 -2.34 15.02 -4.70
N PRO A 115 -2.76 15.79 -3.68
CA PRO A 115 -2.74 15.29 -2.32
C PRO A 115 -3.78 14.18 -2.17
N ASP A 116 -3.44 13.16 -1.37
CA ASP A 116 -4.37 12.10 -1.01
C ASP A 116 -5.45 12.65 -0.09
N TYR A 117 -6.63 12.05 -0.07
CA TYR A 117 -7.74 12.57 0.74
C TYR A 117 -8.71 11.49 1.18
N ASP A 118 -9.44 11.75 2.26
CA ASP A 118 -10.67 11.05 2.62
C ASP A 118 -11.82 12.05 2.75
N ASP A 119 -12.94 11.61 3.31
CA ASP A 119 -14.16 12.41 3.49
C ASP A 119 -13.96 13.70 4.32
N ARG A 120 -12.89 13.81 5.12
CA ARG A 120 -12.65 14.95 6.03
C ARG A 120 -11.26 15.57 5.94
N TYR A 121 -10.28 14.80 5.50
CA TYR A 121 -8.87 15.15 5.62
C TYR A 121 -8.15 15.05 4.28
N VAL A 122 -7.19 15.96 4.12
CA VAL A 122 -6.17 15.91 3.09
C VAL A 122 -4.88 15.40 3.72
N TYR A 123 -4.25 14.45 3.06
CA TYR A 123 -3.05 13.77 3.52
C TYR A 123 -1.84 14.19 2.69
N THR A 124 -0.77 14.52 3.39
CA THR A 124 0.56 14.74 2.82
C THR A 124 1.59 14.07 3.69
N TRP A 125 2.81 13.90 3.19
CA TRP A 125 3.86 13.26 3.97
C TRP A 125 5.23 13.86 3.70
N SER A 126 6.09 13.73 4.70
CA SER A 126 7.54 13.83 4.54
C SER A 126 8.15 12.42 4.58
N ARG A 127 9.48 12.35 4.61
CA ARG A 127 10.24 11.10 4.76
C ARG A 127 9.76 10.23 5.91
N SER A 128 9.34 10.80 7.03
CA SER A 128 8.98 10.02 8.23
C SER A 128 7.64 10.40 8.84
N GLN A 129 6.94 11.44 8.37
CA GLN A 129 5.73 11.91 9.02
C GLN A 129 4.57 11.98 8.04
N LEU A 130 3.45 11.37 8.42
CA LEU A 130 2.16 11.59 7.79
C LEU A 130 1.52 12.83 8.42
N TYR A 131 1.07 13.76 7.59
CA TYR A 131 0.30 14.92 8.00
C TYR A 131 -1.13 14.77 7.48
N ARG A 132 -2.09 15.05 8.35
CA ARG A 132 -3.51 15.14 7.99
C ARG A 132 -4.02 16.53 8.32
N ARG A 133 -4.73 17.17 7.40
CA ARG A 133 -5.29 18.51 7.57
C ARG A 133 -6.77 18.48 7.22
N ALA A 134 -7.61 19.03 8.09
CA ALA A 134 -9.04 19.10 7.82
C ALA A 134 -9.29 20.03 6.62
N SER A 135 -10.25 19.66 5.78
CA SER A 135 -10.66 20.44 4.61
C SER A 135 -12.16 20.29 4.47
N GLY A 136 -12.85 21.38 4.12
CA GLY A 136 -14.31 21.32 3.85
C GLY A 136 -14.62 20.73 2.47
N CYS A 137 -13.62 20.64 1.60
CA CYS A 137 -13.64 19.88 0.36
C CYS A 137 -12.28 19.22 0.08
N PRO A 138 -11.98 18.09 0.74
CA PRO A 138 -10.68 17.42 0.60
C PRO A 138 -10.35 17.04 -0.85
N GLN A 139 -11.33 16.60 -1.63
CA GLN A 139 -11.17 16.21 -3.03
C GLN A 139 -10.63 17.33 -3.92
N GLU A 140 -11.06 18.58 -3.69
CA GLU A 140 -10.69 19.76 -4.48
C GLU A 140 -9.37 20.40 -4.01
N SER A 141 -8.80 19.90 -2.92
CA SER A 141 -7.52 20.37 -2.40
C SER A 141 -6.38 19.91 -3.32
N ARG A 142 -5.38 20.76 -3.50
CA ARG A 142 -4.33 20.59 -4.51
C ARG A 142 -2.98 21.17 -4.06
N PHE A 143 -1.93 20.78 -4.78
CA PHE A 143 -0.65 21.46 -4.71
C PHE A 143 -0.64 22.59 -5.74
N ASP A 144 -0.38 23.82 -5.27
CA ASP A 144 -0.10 24.97 -6.13
C ASP A 144 1.41 25.28 -6.04
N THR A 145 1.97 25.88 -7.07
CA THR A 145 3.36 26.40 -7.03
C THR A 145 3.34 27.84 -6.52
N ASP A 146 4.18 28.17 -5.55
CA ASP A 146 4.35 29.54 -5.09
C ASP A 146 5.28 30.37 -6.00
N ALA A 147 5.53 31.62 -5.61
CA ALA A 147 6.32 32.56 -6.42
C ALA A 147 7.79 32.14 -6.52
N GLU A 148 8.26 31.36 -5.56
CA GLU A 148 9.61 30.82 -5.44
C GLU A 148 9.78 29.51 -6.21
N GLY A 149 8.70 28.92 -6.71
CA GLY A 149 8.70 27.65 -7.43
C GLY A 149 8.48 26.43 -6.54
N ASP A 150 8.22 26.62 -5.26
CA ASP A 150 7.99 25.54 -4.30
C ASP A 150 6.53 25.07 -4.33
N SER A 151 6.32 23.78 -4.08
CA SER A 151 4.97 23.20 -4.01
C SER A 151 4.33 23.47 -2.65
N LYS A 152 3.19 24.16 -2.65
CA LYS A 152 2.38 24.50 -1.48
C LYS A 152 1.03 23.79 -1.52
N LEU A 153 0.62 23.22 -0.39
CA LEU A 153 -0.72 22.64 -0.25
C LEU A 153 -1.77 23.74 -0.06
N THR A 154 -2.78 23.77 -0.93
CA THR A 154 -3.98 24.60 -0.81
C THR A 154 -5.17 23.73 -0.40
N LEU A 155 -5.74 24.03 0.76
CA LEU A 155 -6.95 23.39 1.28
C LEU A 155 -8.18 24.15 0.79
N VAL A 156 -9.23 23.41 0.42
CA VAL A 156 -10.48 24.00 -0.06
C VAL A 156 -11.55 23.85 1.03
N ASP A 157 -12.12 24.96 1.48
CA ASP A 157 -13.08 24.95 2.59
C ASP A 157 -14.53 24.65 2.17
N GLN A 158 -14.86 24.77 0.88
CA GLN A 158 -16.20 24.51 0.37
C GLN A 158 -16.13 23.81 -0.97
N CYS A 159 -16.87 22.71 -1.13
CA CYS A 159 -16.99 22.08 -2.43
C CYS A 159 -17.79 22.98 -3.35
N LEU A 160 -17.24 23.25 -4.53
CA LEU A 160 -18.01 23.87 -5.59
C LEU A 160 -19.18 22.93 -5.89
N LYS A 161 -20.41 23.38 -5.62
CA LYS A 161 -21.58 22.73 -6.18
C LYS A 161 -21.49 22.94 -7.68
N ASN A 162 -21.38 21.87 -8.46
CA ASN A 162 -21.54 21.97 -9.90
C ASN A 162 -22.92 22.56 -10.19
N SER A 163 -22.98 23.86 -10.48
CA SER A 163 -24.16 24.48 -11.09
C SER A 163 -24.15 24.11 -12.57
N GLY A 164 -24.64 22.91 -12.90
CA GLY A 164 -24.76 22.51 -14.30
C GLY A 164 -24.76 21.03 -14.54
N GLN A 165 -25.83 20.33 -14.13
CA GLN A 165 -26.35 19.19 -14.90
C GLN A 165 -27.81 18.87 -14.57
N ASP A 166 -28.63 19.90 -14.31
CA ASP A 166 -30.09 19.79 -14.43
C ASP A 166 -30.53 20.80 -15.48
N GLY A 167 -30.40 20.40 -16.74
CA GLY A 167 -30.81 21.19 -17.90
C GLY A 167 -31.62 20.32 -18.83
N LEU A 168 -32.95 20.32 -18.58
CA LEU A 168 -34.08 19.94 -19.44
C LEU A 168 -34.07 18.56 -20.13
#